data_AF-A0A7C3PYJ6-F1
#
_entry.id   AF-A0A7C3PYJ6-F1
#
_cell.length_a   1.000
_cell.length_b   1.000
_cell.length_c   1.000
_cell.angle_alpha   90.00
_cell.angle_beta   90.00
_cell.angle_gamma   90.00
#
_symmetry.space_group_name_H-M   'P 1'
#
loop_
_entity.id
_entity.type
_entity.pdbx_description
1 polymer ?
#
loop_
_entity_poly.entity_id
_entity_poly.type
_entity_poly.pdbx_seq_one_letter_code
_entity_poly.pdbx_strand_id
1 'polypeptide(L)'
;LSLYTEWYWQIDLHNLFHFLRLRMDEHAQYEIRKYAEAMATCAKAVAPMAYEAFEEHILKSVRFSQVECKALAAMLDGEEFEMEERPRRTFESKLKRIREAGD
;
A
#
# COMPACT_ATOMS: atom_id res chain seq x y z
N LEU A 1 -1.80 17.34 21.36
CA LEU A 1 -2.08 16.25 22.32
C LEU A 1 -0.77 15.46 22.44
N SER A 2 0.01 15.72 23.48
CA SER A 2 1.40 15.18 23.59
C SER A 2 1.66 14.46 24.91
N LEU A 3 0.59 14.22 25.69
CA LEU A 3 0.69 13.42 26.90
C LEU A 3 0.87 11.96 26.50
N TYR A 4 1.93 11.33 26.99
CA TYR A 4 2.17 9.91 26.76
C TYR A 4 1.15 9.08 27.52
N THR A 5 0.73 7.99 26.89
CA THR A 5 -0.17 7.00 27.47
C THR A 5 0.33 5.61 27.10
N GLU A 6 0.01 4.65 27.95
CA GLU A 6 0.32 3.25 27.75
C GLU A 6 -0.98 2.48 27.67
N TRP A 7 -1.02 1.49 26.79
CA TRP A 7 -2.15 0.57 26.68
C TRP A 7 -1.66 -0.83 26.35
N TYR A 8 -2.50 -1.82 26.61
CA TYR A 8 -2.32 -3.15 26.08
C TYR A 8 -3.15 -3.29 24.81
N TRP A 9 -2.54 -3.80 23.76
CA TRP A 9 -3.21 -4.02 22.49
C TRP A 9 -3.02 -5.46 22.03
N GLN A 10 -4.14 -6.18 21.92
CA GLN A 10 -4.20 -7.53 21.38
C GLN A 10 -4.98 -7.47 20.05
N ILE A 11 -4.40 -8.07 19.01
CA ILE A 11 -4.95 -8.08 17.66
C ILE A 11 -4.49 -9.34 16.94
N ASP A 12 -5.33 -9.88 16.06
CA ASP A 12 -4.93 -10.97 15.18
C ASP A 12 -4.06 -10.49 14.01
N LEU A 13 -3.39 -11.43 13.34
CA LEU A 13 -2.43 -11.12 12.29
C LEU A 13 -3.07 -10.46 11.05
N HIS A 14 -4.30 -10.85 10.68
CA HIS A 14 -4.99 -10.30 9.52
C HIS A 14 -5.31 -8.80 9.73
N ASN A 15 -5.88 -8.48 10.88
CA ASN A 15 -6.19 -7.09 11.23
C ASN A 15 -4.92 -6.27 11.51
N LEU A 16 -3.85 -6.88 12.02
CA LEU A 16 -2.55 -6.23 12.14
C LEU A 16 -2.00 -5.83 10.77
N PHE A 17 -2.02 -6.73 9.78
CA PHE A 17 -1.57 -6.39 8.42
C PHE A 17 -2.43 -5.29 7.78
N HIS A 18 -3.74 -5.31 8.01
CA HIS A 18 -4.59 -4.21 7.57
C HIS A 18 -4.20 -2.86 8.23
N PHE A 19 -3.94 -2.86 9.54
CA PHE A 19 -3.46 -1.68 10.26
C PHE A 19 -2.12 -1.18 9.72
N LEU A 20 -1.14 -2.08 9.54
CA LEU A 20 0.18 -1.74 9.02
C LEU A 20 0.07 -1.11 7.63
N ARG A 21 -0.74 -1.69 6.73
CA ARG A 21 -0.97 -1.13 5.39
C ARG A 21 -1.44 0.33 5.44
N LEU A 22 -2.33 0.68 6.36
CA LEU A 22 -2.86 2.04 6.48
C LEU A 22 -1.89 3.00 7.16
N ARG A 23 -1.12 2.53 8.15
CA ARG A 23 -0.26 3.39 8.99
C ARG A 23 1.18 3.50 8.50
N MET A 24 1.61 2.63 7.61
CA MET A 24 2.88 2.75 6.90
C MET A 24 2.81 3.65 5.66
N ASP A 25 1.61 4.10 5.28
CA ASP A 25 1.44 5.02 4.15
C ASP A 25 2.14 6.38 4.42
N GLU A 26 2.70 6.97 3.38
CA GLU A 26 3.41 8.26 3.48
C GLU A 26 2.51 9.40 3.95
N HIS A 27 1.21 9.32 3.64
CA HIS A 27 0.20 10.30 4.07
C HIS A 27 -0.22 10.11 5.53
N ALA A 28 0.17 9.01 6.17
CA ALA A 28 -0.07 8.82 7.61
C ALA A 28 0.82 9.77 8.43
N GLN A 29 0.32 10.16 9.60
CA GLN A 29 1.07 11.00 10.53
C GLN A 29 2.40 10.32 10.93
N TYR A 30 3.49 11.10 10.98
CA TYR A 30 4.84 10.56 11.18
C TYR A 30 4.97 9.67 12.43
N GLU A 31 4.41 10.10 13.56
CA GLU A 31 4.52 9.38 14.83
C GLU A 31 3.90 7.99 14.75
N ILE A 32 2.69 7.86 14.19
CA ILE A 32 2.04 6.54 14.08
C ILE A 32 2.75 5.64 13.06
N ARG A 33 3.36 6.22 12.03
CA ARG A 33 4.18 5.47 11.08
C ARG A 33 5.38 4.84 11.75
N LYS A 34 6.04 5.55 12.68
CA LYS A 34 7.15 4.98 13.48
C LYS A 34 6.72 3.82 14.37
N TYR A 35 5.54 3.90 14.99
CA TYR A 35 4.98 2.74 15.71
C TYR A 35 4.68 1.57 14.76
N ALA A 36 4.11 1.84 13.58
CA ALA A 36 3.82 0.80 12.60
C ALA A 36 5.09 0.13 12.06
N GLU A 37 6.16 0.87 11.78
CA GLU A 37 7.47 0.34 11.36
C GLU A 37 8.06 -0.62 12.42
N ALA A 38 8.00 -0.24 13.69
CA ALA A 38 8.44 -1.10 14.79
C ALA A 38 7.58 -2.38 14.90
N MET A 39 6.26 -2.26 14.82
CA MET A 39 5.33 -3.40 14.82
C MET A 39 5.55 -4.33 13.63
N ALA A 40 5.85 -3.80 12.45
CA ALA A 40 6.16 -4.57 11.25
C ALA A 40 7.42 -5.44 11.43
N THR A 41 8.43 -4.91 12.14
CA THR A 41 9.64 -5.68 12.49
C THR A 41 9.29 -6.88 13.37
N CYS A 42 8.43 -6.69 14.38
CA CYS A 42 7.94 -7.79 15.21
C CYS A 42 7.11 -8.80 14.40
N ALA A 43 6.22 -8.33 13.53
CA ALA A 43 5.38 -9.20 12.70
C ALA A 43 6.23 -10.06 11.74
N LYS A 44 7.27 -9.48 11.13
CA LYS A 44 8.23 -10.20 10.28
C LYS A 44 9.01 -11.26 11.05
N ALA A 45 9.39 -10.97 12.29
CA ALA A 45 10.08 -11.94 13.15
C ALA A 45 9.19 -13.10 13.60
N VAL A 46 7.92 -12.84 13.90
CA VAL A 46 6.97 -13.85 14.42
C VAL A 46 6.35 -14.71 13.30
N ALA A 47 5.96 -14.10 12.19
CA ALA A 47 5.26 -14.76 11.09
C ALA A 47 5.89 -14.38 9.72
N PRO A 48 7.14 -14.80 9.45
CA PRO A 48 7.91 -14.34 8.30
C PRO A 48 7.23 -14.64 6.95
N MET A 49 6.75 -15.87 6.75
CA MET A 49 6.08 -16.25 5.50
C MET A 49 4.81 -15.43 5.23
N ALA A 50 4.04 -15.15 6.27
CA ALA A 50 2.83 -14.35 6.16
C ALA A 50 3.17 -12.88 5.89
N TYR A 51 4.24 -12.36 6.53
CA TYR A 51 4.72 -11.00 6.32
C TYR A 51 5.28 -10.81 4.90
N GLU A 52 6.02 -11.78 4.37
CA GLU A 52 6.52 -11.75 2.98
C GLU A 52 5.36 -11.69 1.97
N ALA A 53 4.34 -12.53 2.14
CA ALA A 53 3.14 -12.47 1.30
C ALA A 53 2.39 -11.15 1.43
N PHE A 54 2.32 -10.58 2.64
CA PHE A 54 1.75 -9.25 2.87
C PHE A 54 2.57 -8.15 2.18
N GLU A 55 3.89 -8.19 2.29
CA GLU A 55 4.79 -7.20 1.70
C GLU A 55 4.66 -7.18 0.18
N GLU A 56 4.69 -8.37 -0.45
CA GLU A 56 4.59 -8.54 -1.89
C GLU A 56 3.19 -8.16 -2.44
N HIS A 57 2.14 -8.79 -1.92
CA HIS A 57 0.81 -8.70 -2.53
C HIS A 57 -0.06 -7.57 -2.00
N ILE A 58 0.34 -6.93 -0.90
CA ILE A 58 -0.46 -5.87 -0.26
C ILE A 58 0.34 -4.58 -0.18
N LEU A 59 1.50 -4.57 0.49
CA LEU A 59 2.22 -3.33 0.79
C LEU A 59 2.86 -2.71 -0.46
N LYS A 60 3.53 -3.52 -1.29
CA LYS A 60 4.20 -3.09 -2.53
C LYS A 60 3.31 -3.19 -3.76
N SER A 61 2.10 -3.72 -3.63
CA SER A 61 1.16 -3.86 -4.73
C SER A 61 0.55 -2.52 -5.17
N VAL A 62 0.22 -2.42 -6.47
CA VAL A 62 -0.57 -1.31 -7.02
C VAL A 62 -1.93 -1.85 -7.48
N ARG A 63 -3.01 -1.23 -7.00
CA ARG A 63 -4.37 -1.62 -7.37
C ARG A 63 -4.93 -0.76 -8.49
N PHE A 64 -5.45 -1.40 -9.52
CA PHE A 64 -6.17 -0.76 -10.61
C PHE A 64 -7.67 -1.00 -10.49
N SER A 65 -8.45 0.05 -10.78
CA SER A 65 -9.88 0.01 -10.98
C SER A 65 -10.21 -0.57 -12.35
N GLN A 66 -11.48 -0.91 -12.57
CA GLN A 66 -11.93 -1.51 -13.82
C GLN A 66 -11.60 -0.64 -15.06
N VAL A 67 -11.77 0.68 -14.95
CA VAL A 67 -11.48 1.62 -16.05
C VAL A 67 -9.98 1.67 -16.33
N GLU A 68 -9.17 1.72 -15.28
CA GLU A 68 -7.70 1.71 -15.39
C GLU A 68 -7.20 0.40 -16.01
N CYS A 69 -7.81 -0.75 -15.69
CA CYS A 69 -7.47 -2.02 -16.31
C CYS A 69 -7.79 -2.04 -17.81
N LYS A 70 -8.93 -1.46 -18.23
CA LYS A 70 -9.27 -1.33 -19.66
C LYS A 70 -8.27 -0.44 -20.38
N ALA A 71 -7.89 0.68 -19.76
CA ALA A 71 -6.87 1.57 -20.29
C ALA A 71 -5.51 0.88 -20.43
N LEU A 72 -5.11 0.10 -19.42
CA LEU A 72 -3.88 -0.66 -19.44
C LEU A 72 -3.87 -1.70 -20.57
N ALA A 73 -4.99 -2.41 -20.78
CA ALA A 73 -5.14 -3.36 -21.88
C ALA A 73 -5.01 -2.67 -23.25
N ALA A 74 -5.77 -1.61 -23.49
CA ALA A 74 -5.69 -0.82 -24.73
C ALA A 74 -4.27 -0.28 -24.98
N MET A 75 -3.59 0.21 -23.95
CA MET A 75 -2.20 0.66 -24.05
C MET A 75 -1.21 -0.46 -24.42
N LEU A 76 -1.42 -1.68 -23.93
CA LEU A 76 -0.60 -2.84 -24.28
C LEU A 76 -0.84 -3.29 -25.73
N ASP A 77 -2.06 -3.12 -26.22
CA ASP A 77 -2.45 -3.39 -27.61
C ASP A 77 -2.05 -2.26 -28.59
N GLY A 78 -1.51 -1.14 -28.07
CA GLY A 78 -1.10 0.03 -28.85
C GLY A 78 -2.24 0.96 -29.25
N GLU A 79 -3.42 0.82 -28.64
CA GLU A 79 -4.60 1.64 -28.88
C GLU A 79 -4.64 2.87 -27.97
N GLU A 80 -5.24 3.97 -28.45
CA GLU A 80 -5.50 5.14 -27.63
C GLU A 80 -6.75 4.91 -26.77
N PHE A 81 -6.62 5.11 -25.45
CA PHE A 81 -7.74 5.02 -24.52
C PHE A 81 -8.10 6.39 -23.96
N GLU A 82 -9.28 6.89 -24.35
CA GLU A 82 -9.82 8.11 -23.79
C GLU A 82 -10.41 7.87 -22.39
N MET A 83 -10.06 8.74 -21.45
CA MET A 83 -10.61 8.74 -20.10
C MET A 83 -10.74 10.18 -19.59
N GLU A 84 -11.58 10.37 -18.58
CA GLU A 84 -11.73 11.66 -17.91
C GLU A 84 -10.42 12.09 -17.22
N GLU A 85 -10.25 13.40 -17.03
CA GLU A 85 -9.00 13.99 -16.52
C GLU A 85 -8.62 13.48 -15.11
N ARG A 86 -9.60 13.34 -14.21
CA ARG A 86 -9.35 12.91 -12.83
C ARG A 86 -8.92 11.44 -12.72
N PRO A 87 -9.60 10.47 -13.36
CA PRO A 87 -9.11 9.10 -13.49
C PRO A 87 -7.72 9.02 -14.14
N ARG A 88 -7.46 9.83 -15.19
CA ARG A 88 -6.16 9.87 -15.88
C ARG A 88 -5.00 10.21 -14.97
N ARG A 89 -5.10 11.28 -14.17
CA ARG A 89 -4.06 11.68 -13.21
C ARG A 89 -3.74 10.57 -12.19
N THR A 90 -4.78 9.88 -11.73
CA THR A 90 -4.63 8.77 -10.76
C THR A 90 -3.91 7.59 -11.40
N PHE A 91 -4.30 7.24 -12.62
CA PHE A 91 -3.69 6.17 -13.40
C PHE A 91 -2.22 6.44 -13.70
N GLU A 92 -1.87 7.64 -14.16
CA GLU A 92 -0.49 8.06 -14.42
C GLU A 92 0.37 8.00 -13.17
N SER A 93 -0.17 8.44 -12.02
CA SER A 93 0.53 8.36 -10.73
C SER A 93 0.81 6.90 -10.33
N LYS A 94 -0.12 5.97 -10.61
CA LYS A 94 0.08 4.53 -10.39
C LYS A 94 1.12 3.94 -11.34
N LEU A 95 1.11 4.34 -12.62
CA LEU A 95 2.13 3.90 -13.59
C LEU A 95 3.52 4.38 -13.20
N LYS A 96 3.65 5.61 -12.69
CA LYS A 96 4.90 6.15 -12.16
C LYS A 96 5.43 5.28 -11.01
N ARG A 97 4.56 4.93 -10.05
CA ARG A 97 4.90 4.03 -8.93
C ARG A 97 5.36 2.65 -9.39
N ILE A 98 4.77 2.09 -10.45
CA ILE A 98 5.21 0.80 -11.01
C ILE A 98 6.61 0.91 -11.59
N ARG A 99 6.91 1.99 -12.32
CA ARG A 99 8.24 2.21 -12.90
C ARG A 99 9.30 2.39 -11.81
N GLU A 100 8.99 3.17 -10.79
CA GLU A 100 9.89 3.40 -9.64
C GLU A 100 10.11 2.14 -8.78
N ALA A 101 9.20 1.17 -8.80
CA ALA A 101 9.34 -0.09 -8.08
C ALA A 101 10.10 -1.18 -8.85
N GLY A 102 10.34 -0.97 -10.16
CA GLY A 102 11.07 -1.91 -11.04
C GLY A 102 12.56 -1.61 -11.21
N ASP A 103 13.03 -0.46 -10.71
CA ASP A 103 14.45 -0.06 -10.62
C ASP A 103 15.05 -0.46 -9.27
#